data_AF-A0A9D2KZ33-F1
#
_entry.id   AF-A0A9D2KZ33-F1
#
_cell.length_a   1.000
_cell.length_b   1.000
_cell.length_c   1.000
_cell.angle_alpha   90.00
_cell.angle_beta   90.00
_cell.angle_gamma   90.00
#
_symmetry.space_group_name_H-M   'P 1'
#
loop_
_entity.id
_entity.type
_entity.pdbx_description
1 polymer ?
#
loop_
_entity_poly.entity_id
_entity_poly.type
_entity_poly.pdbx_seq_one_letter_code
_entity_poly.pdbx_strand_id
1 'polypeptide(L)'
;MEEKITEMLGLAVKAGVSDIHILPNKNSYDIYFRVPSGLKKMMMLSVVSGEKYLSYFKFLSNMDIGEKRKPQSGSCHIVINQEEIELRLSTISNYRYQESMVLRLLYDHNDRKRNQMHVFFPKDYQTLEKMLKVKSGLILFSGPVSSGKTTTIYHFLRKLYDEEPLQIITMEDPVEIKEPRFLQSEIN
;
A
#
# COMPACT_ATOMS: atom_id res chain seq x y z
N MET A 1 -1.44 -25.10 -6.94
CA MET A 1 -1.10 -24.40 -5.67
C MET A 1 -1.10 -22.91 -5.90
N GLU A 2 -0.29 -22.45 -6.85
CA GLU A 2 -0.22 -21.05 -7.30
C GLU A 2 -1.59 -20.52 -7.69
N GLU A 3 -2.38 -21.27 -8.46
CA GLU A 3 -3.76 -20.90 -8.80
C GLU A 3 -4.61 -20.53 -7.58
N LYS A 4 -4.57 -21.34 -6.50
CA LYS A 4 -5.30 -21.05 -5.25
C LYS A 4 -4.76 -19.82 -4.53
N ILE A 5 -3.46 -19.56 -4.61
CA ILE A 5 -2.84 -18.36 -4.05
C ILE A 5 -3.31 -17.13 -4.84
N THR A 6 -3.29 -17.20 -6.17
CA THR A 6 -3.78 -16.15 -7.06
C THR A 6 -5.27 -15.88 -6.83
N GLU A 7 -6.10 -16.91 -6.68
CA GLU A 7 -7.53 -16.75 -6.33
C GLU A 7 -7.71 -16.06 -4.98
N MET A 8 -6.98 -16.49 -3.94
CA MET A 8 -7.02 -15.87 -2.61
C MET A 8 -6.60 -14.40 -2.67
N LEU A 9 -5.50 -14.08 -3.36
CA LEU A 9 -5.04 -12.70 -3.56
C LEU A 9 -6.09 -11.89 -4.32
N GLY A 10 -6.68 -12.44 -5.38
CA GLY A 10 -7.78 -11.83 -6.12
C GLY A 10 -8.98 -11.49 -5.24
N LEU A 11 -9.35 -12.38 -4.32
CA LEU A 11 -10.42 -12.12 -3.34
C LEU A 11 -10.03 -11.01 -2.35
N ALA A 12 -8.80 -11.01 -1.84
CA ALA A 12 -8.30 -9.99 -0.93
C ALA A 12 -8.28 -8.60 -1.58
N VAL A 13 -7.81 -8.53 -2.83
CA VAL A 13 -7.77 -7.31 -3.65
C VAL A 13 -9.18 -6.78 -3.91
N LYS A 14 -10.09 -7.64 -4.39
CA LYS A 14 -11.49 -7.27 -4.63
C LYS A 14 -12.20 -6.80 -3.36
N ALA A 15 -11.82 -7.32 -2.19
CA ALA A 15 -12.38 -6.93 -0.90
C ALA A 15 -11.68 -5.72 -0.26
N GLY A 16 -10.63 -5.15 -0.87
CA GLY A 16 -9.92 -3.99 -0.32
C GLY A 16 -9.25 -4.26 1.03
N VAL A 17 -8.70 -5.47 1.21
CA VAL A 17 -8.11 -5.93 2.48
C VAL A 17 -6.74 -5.31 2.70
N SER A 18 -6.49 -4.82 3.91
CA SER A 18 -5.19 -4.20 4.27
C SER A 18 -4.08 -5.22 4.52
N ASP A 19 -4.39 -6.30 5.23
CA ASP A 19 -3.45 -7.36 5.56
C ASP A 19 -4.09 -8.74 5.40
N ILE A 20 -3.33 -9.70 4.85
CA ILE A 20 -3.61 -11.13 4.91
C ILE A 20 -2.70 -11.75 5.97
N HIS A 21 -3.28 -12.45 6.94
CA HIS A 21 -2.54 -13.17 7.97
C HIS A 21 -2.60 -14.66 7.69
N ILE A 22 -1.44 -15.33 7.63
CA ILE A 22 -1.29 -16.78 7.55
C ILE A 22 -0.76 -17.22 8.91
N LEU A 23 -1.64 -17.76 9.76
CA LEU A 23 -1.32 -18.03 11.16
C LEU A 23 -1.27 -19.55 11.41
N PRO A 24 -0.23 -20.06 12.08
CA PRO A 24 -0.23 -21.45 12.52
C PRO A 24 -1.26 -21.67 13.61
N ASN A 25 -2.00 -22.76 13.49
CA ASN A 25 -2.89 -23.32 14.51
C ASN A 25 -2.39 -24.72 14.87
N LYS A 26 -2.95 -25.36 15.91
CA LYS A 26 -2.45 -26.64 16.47
C LYS A 26 -2.10 -27.68 15.40
N ASN A 27 -3.00 -27.88 14.43
CA ASN A 27 -2.91 -28.89 13.37
C ASN A 27 -3.25 -28.33 11.97
N SER A 28 -3.21 -27.01 11.79
CA SER A 28 -3.60 -26.35 10.54
C SER A 28 -2.94 -24.98 10.41
N TYR A 29 -3.13 -24.34 9.26
CA TYR A 29 -2.91 -22.91 9.10
C TYR A 29 -4.24 -22.23 8.84
N ASP A 30 -4.47 -21.10 9.49
CA ASP A 30 -5.66 -20.29 9.29
C ASP A 30 -5.29 -19.01 8.52
N ILE A 31 -6.06 -18.71 7.48
CA ILE A 31 -5.90 -17.48 6.71
C ILE A 31 -6.98 -16.48 7.14
N TYR A 32 -6.56 -15.29 7.56
CA TYR A 32 -7.44 -14.19 7.93
C TYR A 32 -7.22 -12.99 7.03
N PHE A 33 -8.29 -12.29 6.71
CA PHE A 33 -8.25 -10.96 6.10
C PHE A 33 -8.52 -9.89 7.16
N ARG A 34 -7.72 -8.83 7.17
CA ARG A 34 -8.00 -7.62 7.94
C ARG A 34 -8.94 -6.70 7.16
N VAL A 35 -10.19 -6.70 7.59
CA VAL A 35 -11.25 -5.79 7.13
C VAL A 35 -11.52 -4.73 8.20
N PRO A 36 -12.31 -3.67 7.93
CA PRO A 36 -12.56 -2.60 8.91
C PRO A 36 -13.13 -3.10 10.26
N SER A 37 -13.89 -4.19 10.25
CA SER A 37 -14.43 -4.81 11.47
C SER A 37 -13.44 -5.71 12.22
N GLY A 38 -12.20 -5.82 11.75
CA GLY A 38 -11.15 -6.65 12.34
C GLY A 38 -10.73 -7.84 11.47
N LEU A 39 -10.22 -8.89 12.11
CA LEU A 39 -9.77 -10.11 11.43
C LEU A 39 -10.95 -11.03 11.13
N LYS A 40 -11.13 -11.37 9.85
CA LYS A 40 -12.12 -12.35 9.40
C LYS A 40 -11.42 -13.58 8.83
N LYS A 41 -11.73 -14.74 9.40
CA LYS A 41 -11.21 -16.03 8.90
C LYS A 41 -11.79 -16.33 7.53
N MET A 42 -10.94 -16.58 6.56
CA MET A 42 -11.33 -16.84 5.16
C MET A 42 -11.27 -18.31 4.82
N MET A 43 -10.19 -18.98 5.20
CA MET A 43 -10.01 -20.40 4.94
C MET A 43 -9.06 -21.04 5.94
N MET A 44 -9.05 -22.37 5.92
CA MET A 44 -8.13 -23.21 6.67
C MET A 44 -7.34 -24.07 5.69
N LEU A 45 -6.04 -24.22 5.94
CA LEU A 45 -5.12 -25.05 5.20
C LEU A 45 -4.61 -26.18 6.09
N SER A 46 -4.27 -27.32 5.50
CA SER A 46 -3.45 -28.31 6.19
C SER A 46 -2.08 -27.72 6.52
N VAL A 47 -1.37 -28.30 7.49
CA VAL A 47 0.01 -27.87 7.84
C VAL A 47 0.90 -27.84 6.60
N VAL A 48 0.87 -28.90 5.80
CA VAL A 48 1.66 -29.03 4.56
C VAL A 48 1.31 -27.92 3.56
N SER A 49 0.03 -27.61 3.39
CA SER A 49 -0.38 -26.53 2.48
C SER A 49 0.04 -25.15 2.99
N GLY A 50 -0.08 -24.88 4.29
CA GLY A 50 0.35 -23.62 4.89
C GLY A 50 1.85 -23.41 4.76
N GLU A 51 2.67 -24.43 5.03
CA GLU A 51 4.12 -24.37 4.84
C GLU A 51 4.51 -24.11 3.38
N LYS A 52 3.78 -24.69 2.43
CA LYS A 52 4.00 -24.41 1.01
C LYS A 52 3.67 -22.96 0.64
N TYR A 53 2.62 -22.37 1.22
CA TYR A 53 2.29 -20.96 1.02
C TYR A 53 3.41 -20.06 1.55
N LEU A 54 3.89 -20.33 2.76
CA LEU A 54 5.00 -19.59 3.37
C LEU A 54 6.26 -19.66 2.50
N SER A 55 6.65 -20.85 2.03
CA SER A 55 7.82 -21.00 1.16
C SER A 55 7.66 -20.27 -0.17
N TYR A 56 6.47 -20.32 -0.79
CA TYR A 56 6.19 -19.61 -2.04
C TYR A 56 6.32 -18.10 -1.87
N PHE A 57 5.75 -17.55 -0.80
CA PHE A 57 5.85 -16.11 -0.52
C PHE A 57 7.28 -15.69 -0.17
N LYS A 58 8.01 -16.50 0.60
CA LYS A 58 9.43 -16.26 0.88
C LYS A 58 10.27 -16.25 -0.39
N PHE A 59 10.01 -17.17 -1.31
CA PHE A 59 10.65 -17.18 -2.63
C PHE A 59 10.38 -15.88 -3.40
N LEU A 60 9.11 -15.48 -3.54
CA LEU A 60 8.74 -14.27 -4.28
C LEU A 60 9.36 -12.99 -3.73
N SER A 61 9.56 -12.93 -2.41
CA SER A 61 10.09 -11.75 -1.72
C SER A 61 11.57 -11.84 -1.39
N ASN A 62 12.30 -12.78 -2.00
CA ASN A 62 13.74 -13.00 -1.79
C ASN A 62 14.13 -13.20 -0.30
N MET A 63 13.27 -13.85 0.48
CA MET A 63 13.54 -14.28 1.86
C MET A 63 14.19 -15.68 1.87
N ASP A 64 14.96 -15.99 2.91
CA ASP A 64 15.59 -17.31 3.08
C ASP A 64 14.53 -18.35 3.48
N ILE A 65 14.17 -19.24 2.54
CA ILE A 65 13.20 -20.32 2.74
C ILE A 65 13.64 -21.31 3.83
N GLY A 66 14.94 -21.56 3.96
CA GLY A 66 15.52 -22.51 4.91
C GLY A 66 15.55 -21.99 6.35
N GLU A 67 15.68 -20.67 6.55
CA GLU A 67 15.64 -20.08 7.88
C GLU A 67 14.18 -19.87 8.34
N LYS A 68 13.78 -20.58 9.40
CA LYS A 68 12.43 -20.48 9.99
C LYS A 68 12.44 -19.93 11.41
N ARG A 69 13.60 -19.76 12.04
CA ARG A 69 13.71 -19.43 13.47
C ARG A 69 13.73 -17.93 13.72
N LYS A 70 14.28 -17.17 12.78
CA LYS A 70 14.41 -15.71 12.88
C LYS A 70 13.28 -15.02 12.14
N PRO A 71 12.79 -13.87 12.65
CA PRO A 71 11.90 -13.02 11.87
C PRO A 71 12.56 -12.62 10.55
N GLN A 72 11.76 -12.56 9.49
CA GLN A 72 12.20 -12.07 8.18
C GLN A 72 11.23 -11.02 7.66
N SER A 73 11.73 -10.15 6.80
CA SER A 73 10.91 -9.18 6.08
C SER A 73 11.37 -9.13 4.63
N GLY A 74 10.43 -8.94 3.72
CA GLY A 74 10.69 -8.80 2.30
C GLY A 74 9.54 -8.09 1.61
N SER A 75 9.74 -7.75 0.34
CA SER A 75 8.69 -7.18 -0.51
C SER A 75 8.73 -7.82 -1.89
N CYS A 76 7.59 -7.81 -2.57
CA CYS A 76 7.50 -8.22 -3.96
C CYS A 76 6.34 -7.49 -4.64
N HIS A 77 6.41 -7.38 -5.97
CA HIS A 77 5.29 -6.90 -6.78
C HIS A 77 4.54 -8.09 -7.36
N ILE A 78 3.22 -8.05 -7.31
CA ILE A 78 2.34 -9.03 -7.95
C ILE A 78 1.37 -8.32 -8.88
N VAL A 79 0.93 -9.03 -9.92
CA VAL A 79 -0.12 -8.54 -10.81
C VAL A 79 -1.37 -9.39 -10.60
N ILE A 80 -2.46 -8.77 -10.13
CA ILE A 80 -3.75 -9.41 -9.88
C ILE A 80 -4.82 -8.59 -10.59
N ASN A 81 -5.63 -9.22 -11.44
CA ASN A 81 -6.70 -8.55 -12.20
C ASN A 81 -6.23 -7.29 -12.96
N GLN A 82 -5.02 -7.33 -13.55
CA GLN A 82 -4.38 -6.21 -14.26
C GLN A 82 -3.97 -5.02 -13.36
N GLU A 83 -4.08 -5.15 -12.04
CA GLU A 83 -3.56 -4.18 -11.07
C GLU A 83 -2.21 -4.68 -10.53
N GLU A 84 -1.20 -3.82 -10.57
CA GLU A 84 0.07 -4.07 -9.90
C GLU A 84 -0.04 -3.67 -8.42
N ILE A 85 0.37 -4.56 -7.53
CA ILE A 85 0.26 -4.39 -6.08
C ILE A 85 1.60 -4.73 -5.45
N GLU A 86 2.14 -3.80 -4.66
CA GLU A 86 3.29 -4.10 -3.80
C GLU A 86 2.79 -4.87 -2.58
N LEU A 87 3.39 -6.03 -2.35
CA LEU A 87 3.24 -6.79 -1.11
C LEU A 87 4.43 -6.50 -0.21
N ARG A 88 4.17 -6.20 1.05
CA ARG A 88 5.17 -6.27 2.12
C ARG A 88 4.89 -7.46 3.00
N LEU A 89 5.89 -8.30 3.18
CA LEU A 89 5.78 -9.56 3.87
C LEU A 89 6.65 -9.53 5.12
N SER A 90 6.14 -10.10 6.20
CA SER A 90 6.89 -10.32 7.42
C SER A 90 6.57 -11.68 8.00
N THR A 91 7.59 -12.39 8.48
CA THR A 91 7.44 -13.67 9.16
C THR A 91 7.96 -13.62 10.60
N ILE A 92 7.34 -14.41 11.47
CA ILE A 92 7.83 -14.69 12.82
C ILE A 92 7.41 -16.10 13.22
N SER A 93 8.27 -16.83 13.93
CA SER A 93 7.95 -18.17 14.40
C SER A 93 7.44 -18.20 15.83
N ASN A 94 6.50 -19.11 16.08
CA ASN A 94 6.11 -19.46 17.44
C ASN A 94 7.16 -20.39 18.10
N TYR A 95 6.94 -20.74 19.36
CA TYR A 95 7.83 -21.63 20.15
C TYR A 95 7.99 -23.05 19.56
N ARG A 96 7.13 -23.46 18.62
CA ARG A 96 7.19 -24.75 17.92
C ARG A 96 7.85 -24.64 16.54
N TYR A 97 8.48 -23.51 16.24
CA TYR A 97 9.08 -23.19 14.93
C TYR A 97 8.08 -23.22 13.77
N GLN A 98 6.81 -22.92 14.05
CA GLN A 98 5.80 -22.71 13.03
C GLN A 98 5.77 -21.22 12.69
N GLU A 99 6.08 -20.88 11.44
CA GLU A 99 6.11 -19.50 10.97
C GLU A 99 4.70 -18.95 10.79
N SER A 100 4.41 -17.82 11.41
CA SER A 100 3.33 -16.92 11.03
C SER A 100 3.83 -15.98 9.94
N MET A 101 2.97 -15.61 8.99
CA MET A 101 3.27 -14.59 7.98
C MET A 101 2.15 -13.57 7.86
N VAL A 102 2.51 -12.31 7.68
CA VAL A 102 1.61 -11.24 7.31
C VAL A 102 2.00 -10.72 5.93
N LEU A 103 1.02 -10.58 5.04
CA LEU A 103 1.15 -9.94 3.75
C LEU A 103 0.34 -8.65 3.81
N ARG A 104 1.01 -7.50 3.77
CA ARG A 104 0.38 -6.20 3.66
C ARG A 104 0.24 -5.84 2.19
N LEU A 105 -0.98 -5.54 1.76
CA LEU A 105 -1.29 -5.14 0.40
C LEU A 105 -1.19 -3.63 0.32
N LEU A 106 -0.21 -3.14 -0.43
CA LEU A 106 -0.09 -1.73 -0.77
C LEU A 106 -0.67 -1.56 -2.16
N TYR A 107 -1.94 -1.18 -2.18
CA TYR A 107 -2.61 -0.79 -3.41
C TYR A 107 -1.90 0.43 -3.97
N ASP A 108 -1.37 0.30 -5.19
CA ASP A 108 -0.98 1.48 -5.95
C ASP A 108 -2.27 2.28 -6.14
N HIS A 109 -2.41 3.34 -5.36
CA HIS A 109 -3.48 4.29 -5.52
C HIS A 109 -3.15 5.09 -6.76
N ASN A 110 -3.33 4.45 -7.93
CA ASN A 110 -3.37 5.13 -9.20
C ASN A 110 -4.30 6.33 -9.01
N ASP A 111 -3.66 7.50 -9.03
CA ASP A 111 -4.05 8.74 -8.37
C ASP A 111 -5.39 9.34 -8.80
N ARG A 112 -6.08 8.68 -9.73
CA ARG A 112 -7.28 9.18 -10.38
C ARG A 112 -8.53 9.09 -9.52
N LYS A 113 -8.63 8.14 -8.57
CA LYS A 113 -9.82 8.01 -7.70
C LYS A 113 -9.76 8.81 -6.40
N ARG A 114 -8.61 9.39 -6.04
CA ARG A 114 -8.50 10.37 -4.93
C ARG A 114 -8.82 11.81 -5.36
N ASN A 115 -9.40 12.03 -6.54
CA ASN A 115 -9.82 13.35 -7.01
C ASN A 115 -11.03 13.95 -6.27
N GLN A 116 -11.62 13.25 -5.29
CA GLN A 116 -12.53 13.87 -4.33
C GLN A 116 -11.82 14.01 -2.98
N MET A 117 -11.13 15.14 -2.79
CA MET A 117 -10.76 15.58 -1.45
C MET A 117 -12.06 15.93 -0.70
N HIS A 118 -12.58 14.99 0.08
CA HIS A 118 -13.72 15.22 0.99
C HIS A 118 -13.32 16.01 2.26
N VAL A 119 -12.31 16.89 2.19
CA VAL A 119 -11.58 17.34 3.38
C VAL A 119 -11.57 18.86 3.58
N PHE A 120 -12.27 19.62 2.73
CA PHE A 120 -12.39 21.07 2.91
C PHE A 120 -13.84 21.49 3.07
N PHE A 121 -14.08 22.40 4.01
CA PHE A 121 -15.29 23.21 3.92
C PHE A 121 -15.26 23.99 2.60
N PRO A 122 -16.40 24.13 1.88
CA PRO A 122 -16.41 24.76 0.56
C PRO A 122 -15.74 26.14 0.50
N LYS A 123 -15.84 26.92 1.59
CA LYS A 123 -15.22 28.25 1.70
C LYS A 123 -13.68 28.20 1.75
N ASP A 124 -13.12 27.24 2.47
CA ASP A 124 -11.67 27.10 2.61
C ASP A 124 -11.07 26.62 1.30
N TYR A 125 -11.76 25.69 0.62
CA TYR A 125 -11.38 25.23 -0.71
C TYR A 125 -11.30 26.39 -1.71
N GLN A 126 -12.36 27.20 -1.80
CA GLN A 126 -12.41 28.36 -2.70
C GLN A 126 -11.33 29.40 -2.37
N THR A 127 -11.04 29.60 -1.08
CA THR A 127 -9.97 30.50 -0.65
C THR A 127 -8.61 30.00 -1.15
N LEU A 128 -8.33 28.71 -0.97
CA LEU A 128 -7.07 28.12 -1.42
C LEU A 128 -6.94 28.13 -2.95
N GLU A 129 -8.00 27.81 -3.69
CA GLU A 129 -8.01 27.92 -5.16
C GLU A 129 -7.66 29.33 -5.64
N LYS A 130 -8.20 30.36 -4.99
CA LYS A 130 -7.88 31.75 -5.34
C LYS A 130 -6.42 32.08 -5.04
N MET A 131 -5.89 31.64 -3.91
CA MET A 131 -4.48 31.85 -3.54
C MET A 131 -3.52 31.17 -4.52
N LEU A 132 -3.87 29.98 -4.99
CA LEU A 132 -3.09 29.19 -5.95
C LEU A 132 -3.01 29.81 -7.36
N LYS A 133 -3.97 30.67 -7.73
CA LYS A 133 -3.98 31.39 -9.01
C LYS A 133 -3.12 32.66 -9.01
N VAL A 134 -2.54 33.02 -7.87
CA VAL A 134 -1.64 34.18 -7.79
C VAL A 134 -0.29 33.82 -8.43
N LYS A 135 0.23 34.70 -9.29
CA LYS A 135 1.46 34.45 -10.08
C LYS A 135 2.71 34.17 -9.25
N SER A 136 2.78 34.69 -8.02
CA SER A 136 3.90 34.48 -7.11
C SER A 136 3.45 34.60 -5.66
N GLY A 137 4.03 33.78 -4.79
CA GLY A 137 3.71 33.75 -3.38
C GLY A 137 4.22 32.49 -2.71
N LEU A 138 3.98 32.39 -1.39
CA LEU A 138 4.30 31.23 -0.58
C LEU A 138 3.04 30.72 0.11
N ILE A 139 2.73 29.44 -0.05
CA ILE A 139 1.67 28.74 0.66
C ILE A 139 2.33 27.68 1.55
N LEU A 140 2.04 27.72 2.85
CA LEU A 140 2.60 26.79 3.83
C LEU A 140 1.53 25.79 4.29
N PHE A 141 1.83 24.51 4.16
CA PHE A 141 1.01 23.43 4.71
C PHE A 141 1.65 22.91 5.99
N SER A 142 0.89 22.89 7.10
CA SER A 142 1.37 22.41 8.40
C SER A 142 0.42 21.36 8.98
N GLY A 143 0.98 20.36 9.66
CA GLY A 143 0.24 19.25 10.25
C GLY A 143 1.14 18.03 10.51
N PRO A 144 0.72 17.06 11.35
CA PRO A 144 1.51 15.88 11.71
C PRO A 144 1.78 14.97 10.50
N VAL A 145 2.66 13.99 10.66
CA VAL A 145 2.89 12.95 9.63
C VAL A 145 1.56 12.25 9.30
N SER A 146 1.34 11.90 8.03
CA SER A 146 0.10 11.25 7.54
C SER A 146 -1.18 12.10 7.61
N SER A 147 -1.10 13.41 7.84
CA SER A 147 -2.26 14.33 7.80
C SER A 147 -2.78 14.67 6.39
N GLY A 148 -2.18 14.11 5.33
CA GLY A 148 -2.61 14.33 3.95
C GLY A 148 -2.04 15.58 3.27
N LYS A 149 -0.98 16.21 3.83
CA LYS A 149 -0.33 17.40 3.24
C LYS A 149 0.15 17.16 1.81
N THR A 150 0.97 16.14 1.58
CA THR A 150 1.51 15.80 0.25
C THR A 150 0.37 15.57 -0.75
N THR A 151 -0.62 14.76 -0.37
CA THR A 151 -1.80 14.49 -1.20
C THR A 151 -2.57 15.76 -1.55
N THR A 152 -2.70 16.70 -0.60
CA THR A 152 -3.37 17.98 -0.81
C THR A 152 -2.62 18.84 -1.82
N ILE A 153 -1.31 19.01 -1.62
CA ILE A 153 -0.44 19.79 -2.52
C ILE A 153 -0.56 19.26 -3.95
N TYR A 154 -0.40 17.94 -4.13
CA TYR A 154 -0.49 17.30 -5.43
C TYR A 154 -1.86 17.47 -6.09
N HIS A 155 -2.96 17.36 -5.33
CA HIS A 155 -4.30 17.59 -5.86
C HIS A 155 -4.43 18.98 -6.50
N PHE A 156 -3.99 20.02 -5.80
CA PHE A 156 -4.08 21.39 -6.29
C PHE A 156 -3.13 21.66 -7.48
N LEU A 157 -1.91 21.14 -7.42
CA LEU A 157 -0.94 21.28 -8.52
C LEU A 157 -1.44 20.60 -9.80
N ARG A 158 -2.05 19.42 -9.70
CA ARG A 158 -2.68 18.73 -10.85
C ARG A 158 -3.79 19.55 -11.45
N LYS A 159 -4.67 20.11 -10.60
CA LYS A 159 -5.78 20.93 -11.04
C LYS A 159 -5.30 22.20 -11.76
N LEU A 160 -4.28 22.87 -11.22
CA LEU A 160 -3.66 24.01 -11.88
C LEU A 160 -3.08 23.64 -13.25
N TYR A 161 -2.34 22.53 -13.32
CA TYR A 161 -1.78 22.01 -14.58
C TYR A 161 -2.87 21.67 -15.61
N ASP A 162 -4.00 21.11 -15.16
CA ASP A 162 -5.14 20.76 -16.02
C ASP A 162 -5.88 22.01 -16.55
N GLU A 163 -5.84 23.13 -15.83
CA GLU A 163 -6.37 24.43 -16.32
C GLU A 163 -5.44 25.08 -17.35
N GLU A 164 -4.13 25.10 -17.08
CA GLU A 164 -3.10 25.64 -17.95
C GLU A 164 -1.78 24.85 -17.77
N PRO A 165 -1.12 24.39 -18.85
CA PRO A 165 0.15 23.68 -18.72
C PRO A 165 1.22 24.56 -18.07
N LEU A 166 1.70 24.13 -16.90
CA LEU A 166 2.73 24.83 -16.11
C LEU A 166 3.94 23.93 -15.92
N GLN A 167 5.13 24.53 -15.86
CA GLN A 167 6.33 23.81 -15.41
C GLN A 167 6.30 23.69 -13.88
N ILE A 168 6.00 22.50 -13.38
CA ILE A 168 5.97 22.20 -11.95
C ILE A 168 7.24 21.44 -11.58
N ILE A 169 7.98 21.96 -10.60
CA ILE A 169 9.23 21.38 -10.10
C ILE A 169 9.07 21.12 -8.60
N THR A 170 9.43 19.91 -8.14
CA THR A 170 9.39 19.52 -6.73
C THR A 170 10.77 19.09 -6.24
N MET A 171 11.07 19.39 -4.98
CA MET A 171 12.18 18.82 -4.22
C MET A 171 11.60 18.11 -2.99
N GLU A 172 11.85 16.80 -2.88
CA GLU A 172 11.18 15.90 -1.94
C GLU A 172 12.17 14.94 -1.26
N ASP A 173 11.81 14.38 -0.11
CA ASP A 173 12.66 13.46 0.67
C ASP A 173 11.80 12.39 1.38
N PRO A 174 11.59 11.20 0.79
CA PRO A 174 11.77 10.85 -0.62
C PRO A 174 10.56 11.28 -1.47
N VAL A 175 10.57 11.02 -2.78
CA VAL A 175 9.38 11.23 -3.63
C VAL A 175 8.27 10.26 -3.23
N GLU A 176 7.19 10.77 -2.62
CA GLU A 176 6.06 9.95 -2.11
C GLU A 176 5.03 9.60 -3.20
N ILE A 177 4.69 10.57 -4.05
CA ILE A 177 3.66 10.43 -5.10
C ILE A 177 4.35 10.61 -6.46
N LYS A 178 4.31 9.58 -7.30
CA LYS A 178 4.88 9.65 -8.65
C LYS A 178 3.90 10.36 -9.58
N GLU A 179 4.27 11.55 -10.06
CA GLU A 179 3.48 12.35 -10.99
C GLU A 179 4.30 12.62 -12.26
N PRO A 180 4.10 11.84 -13.35
CA PRO A 180 4.87 11.97 -14.58
C PRO A 180 4.81 13.34 -15.25
N ARG A 181 3.82 14.17 -14.91
CA ARG A 181 3.69 15.55 -15.44
C ARG A 181 4.63 16.54 -14.75
N PHE A 182 5.21 16.21 -13.59
CA PHE A 182 6.05 17.11 -12.81
C PHE A 182 7.53 16.72 -12.96
N LEU A 183 8.43 17.70 -12.83
CA LEU A 183 9.86 17.42 -12.66
C LEU A 183 10.14 17.22 -11.17
N GLN A 184 10.32 15.98 -10.75
CA GLN A 184 10.48 15.60 -9.35
C GLN A 184 11.94 15.28 -9.04
N SER A 185 12.52 15.96 -8.06
CA SER A 185 13.86 15.66 -7.55
C SER A 185 13.79 15.18 -6.11
N GLU A 186 14.53 14.11 -5.81
CA GLU A 186 14.79 13.71 -4.44
C GLU A 186 15.97 14.52 -3.87
N ILE A 187 15.93 14.83 -2.58
CA ILE A 187 17.07 15.40 -1.87
C ILE A 187 18.09 14.27 -1.69
N ASN A 188 19.31 14.48 -2.20
CA ASN A 188 20.45 13.58 -1.96
C ASN A 188 21.08 13.82 -0.59
#